data_AF-A0A0J8R0R8-F1
#
_entry.id   AF-A0A0J8R0R8-F1
#
_cell.length_a   1.000
_cell.length_b   1.000
_cell.length_c   1.000
_cell.angle_alpha   90.00
_cell.angle_beta   90.00
_cell.angle_gamma   90.00
#
_symmetry.space_group_name_H-M   'P 1'
#
loop_
_entity.id
_entity.type
_entity.pdbx_description
1 polymer ?
#
loop_
_entity_poly.entity_id
_entity_poly.type
_entity_poly.pdbx_seq_one_letter_code
_entity_poly.pdbx_strand_id
1 'polypeptide(L)'
;MKTITSLMLLASAGLASAANRAAMDRLMSMKLEAQDNMERDGLFEAGRYRASRQVKCVDGKAGEYSCNNVDLHGFLPHEDLGSQTRRGNDIWGWTSRDGREFGAVGQTDGTAFVEIMKDGSLEYRGRLPTQTSNIIWRDMKVIDGYVYIGAESPNHGLQVFDMRKLLNVTRPVTFDKTKDLTAWYRGFGSSHNVISHEEKKMIYVVGTPRNSPCKGGLYMLDVSNPAKPTSPGCAHQDGYVHDAQCVIYTGPDRQFRGREICFNYNEDTLTIMDVTNKRNPKIISKTPYVGAAYTHQGWLTDPVKMEYLLLDDELDESDKTGEAKNGHTTTYIFDIKSLKNPKHTGTYQSPVKSIDHNQYVVNGLTYQANYGSGLRIVDISSVERDPTGKSFKEVGFFDCHPEDDEQGGVVDFFGSWSVYPYFKSGYTLINSIERGVYSVKYTGPGRKYH
;
A
#
# COMPACT_ATOMS: atom_id res chain seq x y z
N MET A 1 -52.66 -1.68 -0.49
CA MET A 1 -51.39 -2.34 -0.85
C MET A 1 -50.47 -1.35 -1.56
N LYS A 2 -49.64 -0.63 -0.81
CA LYS A 2 -48.39 0.04 -1.22
C LYS A 2 -47.77 0.61 0.06
N THR A 3 -46.44 0.74 0.05
CA THR A 3 -45.57 1.35 1.08
C THR A 3 -45.35 0.59 2.41
N ILE A 4 -44.70 -0.59 2.33
CA ILE A 4 -43.84 -1.10 3.42
C ILE A 4 -42.61 -1.77 2.77
N THR A 5 -41.69 -0.97 2.24
CA THR A 5 -40.40 -1.50 1.76
C THR A 5 -39.22 -0.54 1.92
N SER A 6 -39.41 0.63 2.54
CA SER A 6 -38.35 1.65 2.61
C SER A 6 -37.69 1.81 3.98
N LEU A 7 -38.22 1.23 5.07
CA LEU A 7 -37.65 1.41 6.42
C LEU A 7 -36.57 0.37 6.79
N MET A 8 -36.62 -0.86 6.24
CA MET A 8 -35.63 -1.90 6.58
C MET A 8 -34.25 -1.70 5.91
N LEU A 9 -34.17 -1.03 4.76
CA LEU A 9 -32.88 -0.70 4.11
C LEU A 9 -32.13 0.43 4.82
N LEU A 10 -32.83 1.38 5.44
CA LEU A 10 -32.20 2.51 6.14
C LEU A 10 -31.63 2.10 7.51
N ALA A 11 -32.28 1.18 8.22
CA ALA A 11 -31.80 0.67 9.51
C ALA A 11 -30.58 -0.24 9.38
N SER A 12 -30.51 -1.07 8.33
CA SER A 12 -29.36 -1.94 8.04
C SER A 12 -28.12 -1.14 7.58
N ALA A 13 -28.31 -0.10 6.76
CA ALA A 13 -27.22 0.80 6.36
C ALA A 13 -26.66 1.62 7.56
N GLY A 14 -27.52 2.01 8.51
CA GLY A 14 -27.11 2.74 9.71
C GLY A 14 -26.28 1.91 10.69
N LEU A 15 -26.64 0.64 10.88
CA LEU A 15 -25.89 -0.31 11.73
C LEU A 15 -24.57 -0.74 11.09
N ALA A 16 -24.55 -1.01 9.78
CA ALA A 16 -23.30 -1.29 9.06
C ALA A 16 -22.34 -0.09 9.09
N SER A 17 -22.83 1.13 8.91
CA SER A 17 -22.00 2.35 9.00
C SER A 17 -21.40 2.58 10.39
N ALA A 18 -22.13 2.23 11.47
CA ALA A 18 -21.63 2.33 12.83
C ALA A 18 -20.60 1.22 13.17
N ALA A 19 -20.86 -0.01 12.73
CA ALA A 19 -19.91 -1.12 12.86
C ALA A 19 -18.62 -0.87 12.05
N ASN A 20 -18.72 -0.32 10.84
CA ASN A 20 -17.56 -0.03 10.00
C ASN A 20 -16.76 1.16 10.51
N ARG A 21 -17.40 2.22 11.05
CA ARG A 21 -16.66 3.27 11.77
C ARG A 21 -15.87 2.70 12.95
N ALA A 22 -16.42 1.69 13.64
CA ALA A 22 -15.70 1.01 14.71
C ALA A 22 -14.52 0.17 14.20
N ALA A 23 -14.53 -0.34 12.97
CA ALA A 23 -13.45 -1.17 12.41
C ALA A 23 -12.17 -0.35 12.20
N MET A 24 -12.23 0.78 11.46
CA MET A 24 -11.06 1.64 11.28
C MET A 24 -10.56 2.25 12.60
N ASP A 25 -11.46 2.79 13.42
CA ASP A 25 -11.08 3.38 14.72
C ASP A 25 -10.38 2.34 15.61
N ARG A 26 -10.84 1.07 15.56
CA ARG A 26 -10.21 -0.07 16.25
C ARG A 26 -8.85 -0.42 15.68
N LEU A 27 -8.74 -0.59 14.35
CA LEU A 27 -7.47 -0.89 13.68
C LEU A 27 -6.40 0.16 14.04
N MET A 28 -6.76 1.45 13.94
CA MET A 28 -5.85 2.53 14.31
C MET A 28 -5.43 2.46 15.77
N SER A 29 -6.35 2.14 16.67
CA SER A 29 -6.06 1.98 18.10
C SER A 29 -5.07 0.84 18.35
N MET A 30 -5.25 -0.31 17.68
CA MET A 30 -4.33 -1.45 17.78
C MET A 30 -2.94 -1.11 17.24
N LYS A 31 -2.85 -0.41 16.09
CA LYS A 31 -1.57 0.07 15.54
C LYS A 31 -0.87 1.04 16.49
N LEU A 32 -1.59 1.96 17.14
CA LEU A 32 -1.01 2.88 18.12
C LEU A 32 -0.50 2.14 19.37
N GLU A 33 -1.23 1.15 19.86
CA GLU A 33 -0.77 0.30 20.97
C GLU A 33 0.51 -0.46 20.62
N ALA A 34 0.60 -1.02 19.41
CA ALA A 34 1.82 -1.65 18.90
C ALA A 34 3.00 -0.66 18.83
N GLN A 35 2.75 0.58 18.37
CA GLN A 35 3.75 1.65 18.37
C GLN A 35 4.23 2.00 19.79
N ASP A 36 3.30 2.11 20.75
CA ASP A 36 3.64 2.38 22.15
C ASP A 36 4.47 1.23 22.76
N ASN A 37 4.14 -0.03 22.41
CA ASN A 37 4.94 -1.20 22.80
C ASN A 37 6.36 -1.12 22.24
N MET A 38 6.52 -0.88 20.94
CA MET A 38 7.82 -0.71 20.29
C MET A 38 8.64 0.44 20.89
N GLU A 39 7.99 1.54 21.29
CA GLU A 39 8.65 2.65 21.96
C GLU A 39 9.15 2.26 23.35
N ARG A 40 8.36 1.54 24.16
CA ARG A 40 8.82 1.03 25.46
C ARG A 40 9.97 0.03 25.33
N ASP A 41 9.98 -0.75 24.25
CA ASP A 41 11.01 -1.75 23.98
C ASP A 41 12.27 -1.13 23.34
N GLY A 42 12.29 0.19 23.17
CA GLY A 42 13.46 0.93 22.69
C GLY A 42 13.72 0.80 21.19
N LEU A 43 12.75 0.32 20.40
CA LEU A 43 12.94 0.12 18.97
C LEU A 43 13.09 1.44 18.20
N PHE A 44 12.70 2.57 18.79
CA PHE A 44 12.89 3.90 18.20
C PHE A 44 14.01 4.71 18.88
N GLU A 45 14.90 4.09 19.65
CA GLU A 45 16.03 4.80 20.25
C GLU A 45 17.07 5.23 19.20
N ALA A 46 17.69 6.39 19.41
CA ALA A 46 18.75 6.88 18.54
C ALA A 46 19.96 5.93 18.56
N GLY A 47 20.54 5.65 17.39
CA GLY A 47 21.67 4.75 17.23
C GLY A 47 21.35 3.26 17.39
N ARG A 48 20.08 2.88 17.53
CA ARG A 48 19.65 1.46 17.67
C ARG A 48 20.03 0.62 16.45
N TYR A 49 19.81 1.16 15.25
CA TYR A 49 20.10 0.50 13.97
C TYR A 49 21.24 1.20 13.24
N ARG A 50 21.94 0.44 12.41
CA ARG A 50 23.09 0.95 11.63
C ARG A 50 22.91 0.60 10.16
N ALA A 51 23.22 1.56 9.30
CA ALA A 51 23.25 1.31 7.86
C ALA A 51 24.15 0.10 7.54
N SER A 52 23.70 -0.71 6.59
CA SER A 52 24.44 -1.87 6.11
C SER A 52 24.59 -1.83 4.60
N ARG A 53 25.65 -2.49 4.13
CA ARG A 53 25.99 -2.62 2.71
C ARG A 53 25.38 -3.90 2.15
N GLN A 54 25.70 -4.19 0.89
CA GLN A 54 25.30 -5.43 0.25
C GLN A 54 25.73 -6.66 1.05
N VAL A 55 24.77 -7.57 1.31
CA VAL A 55 24.98 -8.88 1.92
C VAL A 55 24.15 -9.90 1.13
N LYS A 56 24.82 -10.91 0.57
CA LYS A 56 24.13 -11.98 -0.15
C LYS A 56 23.34 -12.86 0.81
N CYS A 57 22.23 -13.39 0.33
CA CYS A 57 21.51 -14.44 1.01
C CYS A 57 22.24 -15.77 0.83
N VAL A 58 22.87 -16.25 1.89
CA VAL A 58 23.60 -17.52 1.90
C VAL A 58 23.12 -18.33 3.09
N ASP A 59 22.78 -19.59 2.85
CA ASP A 59 22.31 -20.53 3.88
C ASP A 59 21.15 -19.97 4.74
N GLY A 60 20.24 -19.24 4.11
CA GLY A 60 19.03 -18.70 4.75
C GLY A 60 19.22 -17.35 5.45
N LYS A 61 20.40 -16.73 5.38
CA LYS A 61 20.68 -15.46 6.06
C LYS A 61 21.39 -14.44 5.17
N ALA A 62 21.04 -13.18 5.35
CA ALA A 62 21.73 -12.01 4.81
C ALA A 62 22.08 -11.07 5.97
N GLY A 63 23.15 -11.39 6.69
CA GLY A 63 23.45 -10.75 7.97
C GLY A 63 22.57 -11.35 9.07
N GLU A 64 21.85 -10.51 9.81
CA GLU A 64 20.89 -10.96 10.84
C GLU A 64 19.56 -11.43 10.24
N TYR A 65 19.23 -10.93 9.04
CA TYR A 65 17.94 -11.11 8.39
C TYR A 65 17.77 -12.51 7.79
N SER A 66 16.66 -13.17 8.10
CA SER A 66 16.24 -14.39 7.41
C SER A 66 15.89 -14.08 5.96
N CYS A 67 16.34 -14.92 5.04
CA CYS A 67 16.10 -14.70 3.62
C CYS A 67 16.07 -16.01 2.83
N ASN A 68 15.44 -15.97 1.66
CA ASN A 68 15.54 -17.02 0.65
C ASN A 68 15.43 -16.38 -0.74
N ASN A 69 16.40 -16.64 -1.62
CA ASN A 69 16.46 -16.07 -2.97
C ASN A 69 16.31 -14.55 -3.04
N VAL A 70 16.66 -13.81 -1.98
CA VAL A 70 16.58 -12.34 -1.95
C VAL A 70 17.83 -11.79 -1.26
N ASP A 71 18.68 -11.14 -2.04
CA ASP A 71 19.91 -10.51 -1.53
C ASP A 71 19.60 -9.11 -0.96
N LEU A 72 20.30 -8.74 0.11
CA LEU A 72 20.33 -7.36 0.63
C LEU A 72 21.37 -6.56 -0.16
N HIS A 73 20.99 -5.39 -0.68
CA HIS A 73 21.88 -4.49 -1.42
C HIS A 73 22.21 -3.20 -0.66
N GLY A 74 21.34 -2.77 0.26
CA GLY A 74 21.63 -1.68 1.17
C GLY A 74 20.52 -1.47 2.18
N PHE A 75 20.87 -0.91 3.33
CA PHE A 75 19.91 -0.51 4.36
C PHE A 75 20.30 0.86 4.89
N LEU A 76 19.32 1.75 5.01
CA LEU A 76 19.46 3.05 5.68
C LEU A 76 18.42 3.15 6.80
N PRO A 77 18.84 3.33 8.06
CA PRO A 77 17.90 3.53 9.15
C PRO A 77 17.20 4.88 9.03
N HIS A 78 16.01 5.01 9.63
CA HIS A 78 15.23 6.26 9.57
C HIS A 78 15.99 7.48 10.07
N GLU A 79 16.87 7.30 11.05
CA GLU A 79 17.74 8.34 11.59
C GLU A 79 18.73 8.88 10.55
N ASP A 80 19.33 8.00 9.74
CA ASP A 80 20.27 8.37 8.67
C ASP A 80 19.56 9.08 7.51
N LEU A 81 18.24 8.93 7.41
CA LEU A 81 17.37 9.69 6.49
C LEU A 81 16.90 11.04 7.08
N GLY A 82 17.41 11.39 8.27
CA GLY A 82 17.15 12.64 8.97
C GLY A 82 15.84 12.68 9.78
N SER A 83 15.16 11.55 9.96
CA SER A 83 13.95 11.49 10.80
C SER A 83 14.27 11.62 12.28
N GLN A 84 13.51 12.47 12.96
CA GLN A 84 13.65 12.71 14.40
C GLN A 84 12.84 11.71 15.24
N THR A 85 11.79 11.16 14.66
CA THR A 85 10.86 10.20 15.28
C THR A 85 11.25 8.75 15.00
N ARG A 86 12.04 8.50 13.95
CA ARG A 86 12.57 7.17 13.56
C ARG A 86 11.47 6.13 13.32
N ARG A 87 10.34 6.57 12.75
CA ARG A 87 9.16 5.75 12.43
C ARG A 87 8.76 5.89 10.97
N GLY A 88 8.70 4.77 10.26
CA GLY A 88 8.36 4.65 8.84
C GLY A 88 6.93 4.23 8.57
N ASN A 89 6.48 4.47 7.34
CA ASN A 89 5.20 3.99 6.81
C ASN A 89 5.35 3.72 5.30
N ASP A 90 4.38 4.10 4.46
CA ASP A 90 4.36 3.70 3.05
C ASP A 90 5.62 4.13 2.25
N ILE A 91 5.83 3.52 1.09
CA ILE A 91 6.94 3.78 0.19
C ILE A 91 6.48 3.74 -1.26
N TRP A 92 7.00 4.67 -2.06
CA TRP A 92 6.81 4.64 -3.50
C TRP A 92 8.11 4.98 -4.23
N GLY A 93 8.13 4.79 -5.55
CA GLY A 93 9.32 5.01 -6.35
C GLY A 93 9.06 5.74 -7.65
N TRP A 94 10.15 6.24 -8.22
CA TRP A 94 10.19 6.92 -9.51
C TRP A 94 11.47 6.58 -10.26
N THR A 95 11.33 6.17 -11.52
CA THR A 95 12.47 6.07 -12.44
C THR A 95 12.49 7.29 -13.34
N SER A 96 13.58 8.03 -13.30
CA SER A 96 13.85 9.17 -14.16
C SER A 96 14.02 8.78 -15.64
N ARG A 97 13.97 9.77 -16.54
CA ARG A 97 14.08 9.52 -18.00
C ARG A 97 15.45 8.98 -18.40
N ASP A 98 16.51 9.33 -17.67
CA ASP A 98 17.88 8.85 -17.84
C ASP A 98 18.15 7.53 -17.09
N GLY A 99 17.13 6.95 -16.43
CA GLY A 99 17.19 5.63 -15.82
C GLY A 99 17.71 5.58 -14.38
N ARG A 100 17.92 6.74 -13.74
CA ARG A 100 18.17 6.83 -12.29
C ARG A 100 16.89 6.54 -11.51
N GLU A 101 17.01 5.83 -10.40
CA GLU A 101 15.89 5.26 -9.65
C GLU A 101 15.83 5.86 -8.24
N PHE A 102 14.69 6.42 -7.86
CA PHE A 102 14.51 7.13 -6.59
C PHE A 102 13.33 6.56 -5.80
N GLY A 103 13.52 6.40 -4.49
CA GLY A 103 12.46 6.09 -3.53
C GLY A 103 11.99 7.33 -2.77
N ALA A 104 10.69 7.43 -2.55
CA ALA A 104 10.06 8.32 -1.58
C ALA A 104 9.68 7.46 -0.36
N VAL A 105 10.41 7.65 0.74
CA VAL A 105 10.31 6.86 1.97
C VAL A 105 9.46 7.63 2.98
N GLY A 106 8.27 7.12 3.26
CA GLY A 106 7.35 7.70 4.22
C GLY A 106 7.86 7.55 5.65
N GLN A 107 7.77 8.63 6.41
CA GLN A 107 8.11 8.71 7.83
C GLN A 107 7.05 9.52 8.57
N THR A 108 6.96 9.35 9.88
CA THR A 108 5.98 10.09 10.69
C THR A 108 6.15 11.60 10.58
N ASP A 109 7.39 12.09 10.48
CA ASP A 109 7.77 13.50 10.43
C ASP A 109 8.00 14.05 9.00
N GLY A 110 7.74 13.27 7.96
CA GLY A 110 7.82 13.71 6.57
C GLY A 110 8.09 12.59 5.57
N THR A 111 8.67 12.95 4.42
CA THR A 111 9.09 12.00 3.39
C THR A 111 10.56 12.19 3.11
N ALA A 112 11.36 11.13 3.28
CA ALA A 112 12.75 11.10 2.84
C ALA A 112 12.84 10.63 1.39
N PHE A 113 13.93 11.02 0.71
CA PHE A 113 14.21 10.62 -0.66
C PHE A 113 15.56 9.90 -0.70
N VAL A 114 15.58 8.74 -1.34
CA VAL A 114 16.79 7.95 -1.57
C VAL A 114 16.97 7.71 -3.06
N GLU A 115 18.20 7.60 -3.53
CA GLU A 115 18.52 7.06 -4.86
C GLU A 115 19.05 5.63 -4.71
N ILE A 116 18.61 4.74 -5.59
CA ILE A 116 19.15 3.40 -5.75
C ILE A 116 20.28 3.47 -6.77
N MET A 117 21.49 3.20 -6.30
CA MET A 117 22.68 3.18 -7.15
C MET A 117 22.72 1.90 -7.98
N LYS A 118 23.61 1.86 -8.99
CA LYS A 118 23.67 0.73 -9.94
C LYS A 118 23.92 -0.63 -9.27
N ASP A 119 24.67 -0.63 -8.17
CA ASP A 119 24.96 -1.82 -7.34
C ASP A 119 23.85 -2.14 -6.33
N GLY A 120 22.78 -1.35 -6.30
CA GLY A 120 21.66 -1.47 -5.38
C GLY A 120 21.88 -0.78 -4.03
N SER A 121 23.05 -0.18 -3.80
CA SER A 121 23.27 0.61 -2.59
C SER A 121 22.38 1.85 -2.59
N LEU A 122 22.08 2.36 -1.40
CA LEU A 122 21.18 3.49 -1.20
C LEU A 122 21.97 4.76 -0.86
N GLU A 123 21.63 5.86 -1.53
CA GLU A 123 22.13 7.19 -1.21
C GLU A 123 20.99 8.10 -0.76
N TYR A 124 21.10 8.67 0.44
CA TYR A 124 20.16 9.68 0.93
C TYR A 124 20.29 10.96 0.10
N ARG A 125 19.17 11.41 -0.49
CA ARG A 125 19.10 12.62 -1.32
C ARG A 125 18.50 13.81 -0.59
N GLY A 126 17.81 13.61 0.52
CA GLY A 126 17.19 14.70 1.28
C GLY A 126 15.78 14.35 1.72
N ARG A 127 15.08 15.31 2.31
CA ARG A 127 13.73 15.08 2.83
C ARG A 127 12.82 16.29 2.69
N LEU A 128 11.53 16.02 2.57
CA LEU A 128 10.45 16.99 2.65
C LEU A 128 9.71 16.81 3.99
N PRO A 129 9.76 17.80 4.90
CA PRO A 129 9.04 17.70 6.18
C PRO A 129 7.52 17.63 6.01
N THR A 130 6.85 17.01 6.99
CA THR A 130 5.39 17.00 7.09
C THR A 130 4.81 18.41 7.08
N GLN A 131 3.65 18.56 6.45
CA GLN A 131 3.00 19.86 6.38
C GLN A 131 2.52 20.35 7.75
N THR A 132 2.03 19.42 8.57
CA THR A 132 1.35 19.66 9.84
C THR A 132 2.09 18.98 10.99
N SER A 133 1.47 17.99 11.65
CA SER A 133 2.04 17.25 12.77
C SER A 133 2.64 15.92 12.32
N ASN A 134 3.42 15.30 13.20
CA ASN A 134 3.92 13.95 13.00
C ASN A 134 2.75 12.95 13.17
N ILE A 135 2.65 11.97 12.27
CA ILE A 135 1.63 10.91 12.34
C ILE A 135 2.09 9.68 11.56
N ILE A 136 1.72 8.47 12.01
CA ILE A 136 2.18 7.21 11.42
C ILE A 136 1.50 6.89 10.09
N TRP A 137 0.32 7.44 9.79
CA TRP A 137 -0.36 7.21 8.51
C TRP A 137 -0.02 8.31 7.50
N ARG A 138 0.84 7.95 6.55
CA ARG A 138 1.22 8.76 5.39
C ARG A 138 1.35 7.84 4.19
N ASP A 139 0.84 8.30 3.07
CA ASP A 139 0.83 7.55 1.82
C ASP A 139 1.26 8.46 0.66
N MET A 140 1.89 7.85 -0.34
CA MET A 140 2.39 8.58 -1.50
C MET A 140 2.29 7.77 -2.78
N LYS A 141 1.99 8.46 -3.88
CA LYS A 141 2.10 7.90 -5.24
C LYS A 141 2.75 8.89 -6.17
N VAL A 142 3.32 8.39 -7.26
CA VAL A 142 4.02 9.21 -8.26
C VAL A 142 3.29 9.18 -9.59
N ILE A 143 3.14 10.34 -10.22
CA ILE A 143 2.72 10.48 -11.63
C ILE A 143 3.68 11.46 -12.32
N ASP A 144 4.26 11.07 -13.46
CA ASP A 144 5.12 11.92 -14.29
C ASP A 144 6.33 12.57 -13.55
N GLY A 145 6.83 11.91 -12.50
CA GLY A 145 7.93 12.41 -11.66
C GLY A 145 7.53 13.42 -10.59
N TYR A 146 6.23 13.63 -10.38
CA TYR A 146 5.70 14.33 -9.21
C TYR A 146 5.21 13.29 -8.20
N VAL A 147 5.62 13.45 -6.94
CA VAL A 147 5.07 12.67 -5.83
C VAL A 147 3.94 13.46 -5.17
N TYR A 148 2.85 12.77 -4.88
CA TYR A 148 1.64 13.27 -4.24
C TYR A 148 1.54 12.62 -2.86
N ILE A 149 1.68 13.41 -1.80
CA ILE A 149 1.85 12.90 -0.43
C ILE A 149 0.65 13.35 0.40
N GLY A 150 -0.13 12.38 0.88
CA GLY A 150 -1.22 12.56 1.83
C GLY A 150 -0.83 12.07 3.23
N ALA A 151 -1.54 12.51 4.25
CA ALA A 151 -1.39 11.97 5.61
C ALA A 151 -2.65 12.15 6.43
N GLU A 152 -2.83 11.28 7.42
CA GLU A 152 -3.98 11.32 8.33
C GLU A 152 -3.80 12.37 9.44
N SER A 153 -3.04 13.43 9.15
CA SER A 153 -2.87 14.57 10.05
C SER A 153 -3.89 15.67 9.69
N PRO A 154 -4.61 16.24 10.67
CA PRO A 154 -5.57 17.30 10.43
C PRO A 154 -4.97 18.47 9.64
N ASN A 155 -5.65 18.87 8.56
CA ASN A 155 -5.26 19.94 7.64
C ASN A 155 -3.96 19.71 6.84
N HIS A 156 -3.46 18.47 6.79
CA HIS A 156 -2.27 18.13 6.00
C HIS A 156 -2.45 18.44 4.50
N GLY A 157 -3.62 18.09 3.94
CA GLY A 157 -3.88 18.17 2.51
C GLY A 157 -2.99 17.23 1.70
N LEU A 158 -2.73 17.61 0.44
CA LEU A 158 -1.81 16.91 -0.48
C LEU A 158 -0.60 17.79 -0.75
N GLN A 159 0.59 17.33 -0.39
CA GLN A 159 1.83 17.93 -0.86
C GLN A 159 2.14 17.38 -2.26
N VAL A 160 2.39 18.27 -3.23
CA VAL A 160 2.85 17.89 -4.58
C VAL A 160 4.29 18.34 -4.72
N PHE A 161 5.21 17.38 -4.84
CA PHE A 161 6.64 17.65 -4.94
C PHE A 161 7.22 17.10 -6.25
N ASP A 162 8.04 17.90 -6.91
CA ASP A 162 8.72 17.51 -8.15
C ASP A 162 10.00 16.73 -7.83
N MET A 163 9.96 15.40 -7.97
CA MET A 163 11.12 14.53 -7.70
C MET A 163 12.28 14.76 -8.67
N ARG A 164 12.09 15.42 -9.81
CA ARG A 164 13.19 15.74 -10.73
C ARG A 164 14.18 16.73 -10.12
N LYS A 165 13.79 17.46 -9.07
CA LYS A 165 14.71 18.27 -8.26
C LYS A 165 15.86 17.42 -7.67
N LEU A 166 15.60 16.15 -7.36
CA LEU A 166 16.57 15.21 -6.79
C LEU A 166 17.74 14.93 -7.74
N LEU A 167 17.52 15.07 -9.06
CA LEU A 167 18.57 14.81 -10.07
C LEU A 167 19.79 15.71 -9.89
N ASN A 168 19.60 16.91 -9.33
CA ASN A 168 20.64 17.91 -9.13
C ASN A 168 21.18 17.96 -7.69
N VAL A 169 20.71 17.06 -6.81
CA VAL A 169 21.13 17.04 -5.42
C VAL A 169 22.44 16.27 -5.26
N THR A 170 23.49 16.97 -4.86
CA THR A 170 24.84 16.40 -4.64
C THR A 170 25.16 16.13 -3.16
N ARG A 171 24.38 16.71 -2.25
CA ARG A 171 24.43 16.50 -0.80
C ARG A 171 23.01 16.55 -0.25
N PRO A 172 22.64 15.77 0.78
CA PRO A 172 21.26 15.75 1.27
C PRO A 172 20.73 17.15 1.62
N VAL A 173 19.47 17.41 1.25
CA VAL A 173 18.79 18.69 1.47
C VAL A 173 17.50 18.49 2.26
N THR A 174 17.23 19.35 3.23
CA THR A 174 15.87 19.50 3.79
C THR A 174 15.12 20.52 2.95
N PHE A 175 14.15 20.06 2.17
CA PHE A 175 13.32 20.91 1.32
C PHE A 175 12.36 21.76 2.15
N ASP A 176 12.09 22.98 1.70
CA ASP A 176 11.13 23.89 2.32
C ASP A 176 9.69 23.46 1.97
N LYS A 177 8.92 23.08 2.98
CA LYS A 177 7.53 22.60 2.82
C LYS A 177 6.53 23.64 2.26
N THR A 178 6.97 24.86 2.01
CA THR A 178 6.19 25.91 1.32
C THR A 178 6.78 26.24 -0.05
N LYS A 179 8.08 26.51 -0.12
CA LYS A 179 8.74 27.05 -1.32
C LYS A 179 9.13 25.97 -2.32
N ASP A 180 9.42 24.75 -1.85
CA ASP A 180 9.87 23.67 -2.71
C ASP A 180 8.73 22.78 -3.22
N LEU A 181 7.51 22.97 -2.73
CA LEU A 181 6.34 22.31 -3.29
C LEU A 181 5.98 22.87 -4.67
N THR A 182 5.57 21.98 -5.57
CA THR A 182 4.89 22.37 -6.81
C THR A 182 3.49 22.89 -6.52
N ALA A 183 2.79 22.24 -5.57
CA ALA A 183 1.52 22.69 -5.05
C ALA A 183 1.27 22.13 -3.64
N TRP A 184 0.40 22.81 -2.90
CA TRP A 184 -0.20 22.28 -1.69
C TRP A 184 -1.72 22.35 -1.80
N TYR A 185 -2.36 21.22 -2.04
CA TYR A 185 -3.81 21.14 -2.19
C TYR A 185 -4.49 20.88 -0.85
N ARG A 186 -5.48 21.70 -0.47
CA ARG A 186 -6.06 21.70 0.88
C ARG A 186 -7.54 21.29 0.95
N GLY A 187 -8.09 20.77 -0.15
CA GLY A 187 -9.54 20.61 -0.33
C GLY A 187 -10.20 19.48 0.47
N PHE A 188 -9.44 18.61 1.14
CA PHE A 188 -9.98 17.42 1.83
C PHE A 188 -9.57 17.28 3.30
N GLY A 189 -8.73 18.18 3.83
CA GLY A 189 -8.26 18.10 5.22
C GLY A 189 -7.15 17.05 5.39
N SER A 190 -7.52 15.82 5.76
CA SER A 190 -6.61 14.68 5.98
C SER A 190 -7.02 13.50 5.09
N SER A 191 -6.14 12.53 4.94
CA SER A 191 -6.37 11.33 4.11
C SER A 191 -5.61 10.13 4.65
N HIS A 192 -6.19 8.94 4.51
CA HIS A 192 -5.50 7.71 4.88
C HIS A 192 -4.52 7.27 3.79
N ASN A 193 -4.98 7.24 2.53
CA ASN A 193 -4.22 6.70 1.41
C ASN A 193 -4.39 7.57 0.13
N VAL A 194 -3.44 7.44 -0.81
CA VAL A 194 -3.38 8.14 -2.10
C VAL A 194 -3.23 7.09 -3.20
N ILE A 195 -4.09 7.15 -4.22
CA ILE A 195 -4.13 6.19 -5.32
C ILE A 195 -3.82 6.92 -6.63
N SER A 196 -2.87 6.40 -7.41
CA SER A 196 -2.55 6.91 -8.74
C SER A 196 -3.34 6.19 -9.83
N HIS A 197 -3.85 6.96 -10.78
CA HIS A 197 -4.35 6.48 -12.07
C HIS A 197 -3.60 7.26 -13.15
N GLU A 198 -2.41 6.78 -13.46
CA GLU A 198 -1.38 7.49 -14.22
C GLU A 198 -1.86 7.85 -15.63
N GLU A 199 -2.53 6.94 -16.32
CA GLU A 199 -3.03 7.11 -17.70
C GLU A 199 -4.03 8.26 -17.83
N LYS A 200 -4.69 8.61 -16.72
CA LYS A 200 -5.67 9.70 -16.65
C LYS A 200 -5.16 10.92 -15.93
N LYS A 201 -3.93 10.88 -15.40
CA LYS A 201 -3.36 11.93 -14.55
C LYS A 201 -4.32 12.29 -13.43
N MET A 202 -4.86 11.26 -12.79
CA MET A 202 -5.77 11.39 -11.66
C MET A 202 -5.11 10.84 -10.41
N ILE A 203 -5.29 11.57 -9.31
CA ILE A 203 -5.05 11.08 -7.96
C ILE A 203 -6.40 10.89 -7.29
N TYR A 204 -6.60 9.76 -6.63
CA TYR A 204 -7.76 9.49 -5.80
C TYR A 204 -7.30 9.46 -4.36
N VAL A 205 -7.80 10.38 -3.55
CA VAL A 205 -7.50 10.45 -2.12
C VAL A 205 -8.62 9.74 -1.38
N VAL A 206 -8.29 8.78 -0.53
CA VAL A 206 -9.26 7.96 0.21
C VAL A 206 -9.04 8.05 1.71
N GLY A 207 -9.99 7.54 2.49
CA GLY A 207 -9.98 7.64 3.94
C GLY A 207 -9.98 9.08 4.46
N THR A 208 -10.60 10.01 3.71
CA THR A 208 -10.87 11.37 4.21
C THR A 208 -11.84 11.32 5.40
N PRO A 209 -11.94 12.37 6.24
CA PRO A 209 -12.88 12.36 7.36
C PRO A 209 -14.30 11.99 6.90
N ARG A 210 -14.96 11.06 7.62
CA ARG A 210 -16.29 10.55 7.25
C ARG A 210 -17.39 11.63 7.24
N ASN A 211 -17.16 12.77 7.90
CA ASN A 211 -18.03 13.94 7.88
C ASN A 211 -17.69 14.96 6.77
N SER A 212 -16.67 14.69 5.95
CA SER A 212 -16.34 15.49 4.77
C SER A 212 -17.33 15.24 3.63
N PRO A 213 -17.35 16.10 2.58
CA PRO A 213 -18.21 15.89 1.41
C PRO A 213 -18.02 14.53 0.71
N CYS A 214 -16.82 13.96 0.74
CA CYS A 214 -16.55 12.64 0.16
C CYS A 214 -16.72 11.48 1.15
N LYS A 215 -17.04 11.73 2.42
CA LYS A 215 -17.38 10.70 3.43
C LYS A 215 -16.35 9.55 3.58
N GLY A 216 -15.08 9.81 3.31
CA GLY A 216 -14.02 8.78 3.31
C GLY A 216 -13.88 7.98 2.02
N GLY A 217 -14.76 8.18 1.03
CA GLY A 217 -14.65 7.56 -0.28
C GLY A 217 -13.59 8.21 -1.18
N LEU A 218 -13.67 7.94 -2.48
CA LEU A 218 -12.74 8.45 -3.48
C LEU A 218 -12.90 9.97 -3.68
N TYR A 219 -12.03 10.78 -3.09
CA TYR A 219 -11.87 12.18 -3.42
C TYR A 219 -11.04 12.29 -4.70
N MET A 220 -11.67 12.63 -5.82
CA MET A 220 -11.01 12.63 -7.12
C MET A 220 -10.27 13.95 -7.35
N LEU A 221 -9.03 13.87 -7.82
CA LEU A 221 -8.18 15.02 -8.17
C LEU A 221 -7.60 14.84 -9.57
N ASP A 222 -7.94 15.76 -10.46
CA ASP A 222 -7.25 15.96 -11.72
C ASP A 222 -5.91 16.65 -11.43
N VAL A 223 -4.82 15.96 -11.76
CA VAL A 223 -3.45 16.42 -11.58
C VAL A 223 -2.72 16.54 -12.93
N SER A 224 -3.46 16.64 -14.04
CA SER A 224 -2.90 16.91 -15.38
C SER A 224 -2.06 18.19 -15.40
N ASN A 225 -2.39 19.15 -14.54
CA ASN A 225 -1.52 20.24 -14.12
C ASN A 225 -1.15 20.08 -12.63
N PRO A 226 0.04 19.54 -12.30
CA PRO A 226 0.45 19.30 -10.91
C PRO A 226 0.64 20.58 -10.10
N ALA A 227 0.83 21.74 -10.75
CA ALA A 227 0.91 23.05 -10.07
C ALA A 227 -0.47 23.61 -9.70
N LYS A 228 -1.55 23.05 -10.26
CA LYS A 228 -2.92 23.48 -9.97
C LYS A 228 -3.89 22.29 -10.02
N PRO A 229 -3.82 21.35 -9.05
CA PRO A 229 -4.78 20.25 -8.97
C PRO A 229 -6.21 20.78 -8.81
N THR A 230 -7.17 20.10 -9.45
CA THR A 230 -8.60 20.44 -9.33
C THR A 230 -9.42 19.19 -9.03
N SER A 231 -10.54 19.35 -8.32
CA SER A 231 -11.41 18.21 -8.01
C SER A 231 -12.64 18.20 -8.93
N PRO A 232 -12.84 17.13 -9.73
CA PRO A 232 -14.09 16.95 -10.47
C PRO A 232 -15.23 16.37 -9.63
N GLY A 233 -14.98 15.99 -8.37
CA GLY A 233 -16.00 15.46 -7.45
C GLY A 233 -15.51 14.30 -6.58
N CYS A 234 -16.46 13.60 -5.98
CA CYS A 234 -16.24 12.47 -5.09
C CYS A 234 -16.95 11.22 -5.63
N ALA A 235 -16.45 10.05 -5.23
CA ALA A 235 -17.19 8.80 -5.30
C ALA A 235 -17.32 8.20 -3.89
N HIS A 236 -18.44 8.49 -3.25
CA HIS A 236 -18.69 8.20 -1.83
C HIS A 236 -19.93 7.32 -1.61
N GLN A 237 -20.46 6.73 -2.68
CA GLN A 237 -21.71 5.98 -2.66
C GLN A 237 -21.64 4.80 -1.70
N ASP A 238 -20.45 4.24 -1.51
CA ASP A 238 -20.22 3.13 -0.59
C ASP A 238 -19.71 3.53 0.80
N GLY A 239 -19.46 4.82 1.02
CA GLY A 239 -18.84 5.31 2.25
C GLY A 239 -17.32 5.29 2.19
N TYR A 240 -16.69 4.80 3.26
CA TYR A 240 -15.25 4.85 3.45
C TYR A 240 -14.56 3.83 2.54
N VAL A 241 -13.46 4.28 1.93
CA VAL A 241 -12.55 3.47 1.12
C VAL A 241 -11.20 3.53 1.82
N HIS A 242 -10.61 2.38 2.13
CA HIS A 242 -9.31 2.30 2.77
C HIS A 242 -8.18 2.43 1.73
N ASP A 243 -8.25 1.60 0.68
CA ASP A 243 -7.35 1.62 -0.47
C ASP A 243 -8.15 1.32 -1.75
N ALA A 244 -7.57 1.58 -2.92
CA ALA A 244 -8.12 1.20 -4.21
C ALA A 244 -7.05 0.99 -5.29
N GLN A 245 -7.39 0.22 -6.32
CA GLN A 245 -6.66 0.19 -7.58
C GLN A 245 -7.57 0.68 -8.70
N CYS A 246 -7.18 1.77 -9.37
CA CYS A 246 -7.94 2.37 -10.47
C CYS A 246 -7.21 2.15 -11.81
N VAL A 247 -7.94 1.66 -12.80
CA VAL A 247 -7.38 1.28 -14.11
C VAL A 247 -8.30 1.66 -15.27
N ILE A 248 -7.73 1.69 -16.47
CA ILE A 248 -8.52 1.58 -17.71
C ILE A 248 -8.82 0.12 -17.97
N TYR A 249 -10.06 -0.30 -17.76
CA TYR A 249 -10.42 -1.70 -17.80
C TYR A 249 -10.28 -2.31 -19.20
N THR A 250 -9.44 -3.33 -19.32
CA THR A 250 -9.19 -4.10 -20.56
C THR A 250 -9.66 -5.55 -20.49
N GLY A 251 -10.20 -5.97 -19.33
CA GLY A 251 -10.57 -7.36 -19.07
C GLY A 251 -11.78 -7.90 -19.84
N PRO A 252 -12.25 -9.11 -19.52
CA PRO A 252 -13.22 -9.84 -20.34
C PRO A 252 -14.66 -9.31 -20.26
N ASP A 253 -15.04 -8.53 -19.24
CA ASP A 253 -16.39 -7.96 -19.14
C ASP A 253 -16.58 -6.83 -20.17
N ARG A 254 -17.11 -7.21 -21.34
CA ARG A 254 -17.26 -6.32 -22.51
C ARG A 254 -18.07 -5.06 -22.22
N GLN A 255 -18.95 -5.05 -21.22
CA GLN A 255 -19.75 -3.87 -20.89
C GLN A 255 -18.88 -2.70 -20.37
N PHE A 256 -17.76 -3.03 -19.72
CA PHE A 256 -16.91 -2.07 -19.02
C PHE A 256 -15.56 -1.84 -19.70
N ARG A 257 -15.27 -2.51 -20.83
CA ARG A 257 -14.02 -2.28 -21.57
C ARG A 257 -13.84 -0.81 -21.95
N GLY A 258 -12.64 -0.29 -21.73
CA GLY A 258 -12.26 1.10 -21.98
C GLY A 258 -12.80 2.10 -20.94
N ARG A 259 -13.50 1.62 -19.90
CA ARG A 259 -13.97 2.45 -18.79
C ARG A 259 -12.91 2.57 -17.71
N GLU A 260 -13.05 3.60 -16.90
CA GLU A 260 -12.21 3.82 -15.72
C GLU A 260 -12.84 3.12 -14.54
N ILE A 261 -12.23 2.02 -14.10
CA ILE A 261 -12.75 1.16 -13.03
C ILE A 261 -11.82 1.25 -11.83
N CYS A 262 -12.39 1.47 -10.64
CA CYS A 262 -11.68 1.37 -9.38
C CYS A 262 -12.18 0.14 -8.60
N PHE A 263 -11.25 -0.74 -8.23
CA PHE A 263 -11.43 -1.81 -7.27
C PHE A 263 -11.10 -1.23 -5.90
N ASN A 264 -12.10 -1.10 -5.03
CA ASN A 264 -11.97 -0.45 -3.73
C ASN A 264 -12.05 -1.49 -2.62
N TYR A 265 -11.19 -1.33 -1.61
CA TYR A 265 -11.07 -2.19 -0.45
C TYR A 265 -11.66 -1.43 0.74
N ASN A 266 -12.87 -1.81 1.15
CA ASN A 266 -13.77 -0.93 1.89
C ASN A 266 -14.07 -1.44 3.30
N GLU A 267 -13.07 -1.92 4.05
CA GLU A 267 -13.19 -2.45 5.42
C GLU A 267 -14.03 -3.74 5.54
N ASP A 268 -15.09 -3.90 4.74
CA ASP A 268 -16.06 -5.00 4.81
C ASP A 268 -16.22 -5.79 3.50
N THR A 269 -15.82 -5.20 2.37
CA THR A 269 -16.13 -5.72 1.04
C THR A 269 -15.10 -5.28 -0.01
N LEU A 270 -15.00 -6.09 -1.07
CA LEU A 270 -14.47 -5.66 -2.36
C LEU A 270 -15.58 -4.92 -3.14
N THR A 271 -15.42 -3.61 -3.33
CA THR A 271 -16.37 -2.78 -4.06
C THR A 271 -15.80 -2.33 -5.39
N ILE A 272 -16.45 -2.71 -6.49
CA ILE A 272 -16.04 -2.32 -7.84
C ILE A 272 -16.89 -1.14 -8.30
N MET A 273 -16.25 -0.08 -8.77
CA MET A 273 -16.91 1.16 -9.19
C MET A 273 -16.46 1.60 -10.58
N ASP A 274 -17.41 2.07 -11.39
CA ASP A 274 -17.16 2.83 -12.62
C ASP A 274 -17.05 4.32 -12.28
N VAL A 275 -15.85 4.88 -12.46
CA VAL A 275 -15.54 6.29 -12.24
C VAL A 275 -15.33 7.05 -13.54
N THR A 276 -15.69 6.47 -14.70
CA THR A 276 -15.49 7.10 -16.02
C THR A 276 -16.11 8.50 -16.07
N ASN A 277 -17.37 8.62 -15.63
CA ASN A 277 -17.99 9.91 -15.41
C ASN A 277 -17.75 10.37 -13.96
N LYS A 278 -16.75 11.22 -13.76
CA LYS A 278 -16.35 11.77 -12.46
C LYS A 278 -17.47 12.52 -11.73
N ARG A 279 -18.49 13.02 -12.45
CA ARG A 279 -19.64 13.71 -11.84
C ARG A 279 -20.76 12.77 -11.40
N ASN A 280 -20.74 11.53 -11.88
CA ASN A 280 -21.74 10.52 -11.54
C ASN A 280 -21.11 9.12 -11.52
N PRO A 281 -20.20 8.84 -10.58
CA PRO A 281 -19.63 7.51 -10.42
C PRO A 281 -20.71 6.49 -10.05
N LYS A 282 -20.49 5.21 -10.37
CA LYS A 282 -21.47 4.15 -10.13
C LYS A 282 -20.84 2.91 -9.55
N ILE A 283 -21.37 2.44 -8.42
CA ILE A 283 -21.05 1.12 -7.90
C ILE A 283 -21.55 0.09 -8.92
N ILE A 284 -20.66 -0.82 -9.33
CA ILE A 284 -20.95 -1.97 -10.17
C ILE A 284 -21.35 -3.16 -9.28
N SER A 285 -20.58 -3.40 -8.23
CA SER A 285 -20.81 -4.49 -7.26
C SER A 285 -20.22 -4.15 -5.90
N LYS A 286 -20.78 -4.78 -4.87
CA LYS A 286 -20.23 -4.89 -3.52
C LYS A 286 -20.14 -6.38 -3.19
N THR A 287 -18.94 -6.90 -2.98
CA THR A 287 -18.72 -8.33 -2.85
C THR A 287 -18.19 -8.65 -1.45
N PRO A 288 -19.01 -9.23 -0.56
CA PRO A 288 -18.52 -9.77 0.71
C PRO A 288 -17.80 -11.09 0.50
N TYR A 289 -17.03 -11.50 1.49
CA TYR A 289 -16.37 -12.80 1.54
C TYR A 289 -16.37 -13.36 2.97
N VAL A 290 -16.22 -14.68 3.08
CA VAL A 290 -16.09 -15.36 4.37
C VAL A 290 -14.69 -15.10 4.90
N GLY A 291 -14.58 -14.64 6.13
CA GLY A 291 -13.30 -14.29 6.75
C GLY A 291 -13.09 -12.79 6.93
N ALA A 292 -13.90 -11.94 6.28
CA ALA A 292 -13.73 -10.50 6.31
C ALA A 292 -13.68 -9.94 7.76
N ALA A 293 -12.64 -9.17 8.07
CA ALA A 293 -12.46 -8.45 9.33
C ALA A 293 -12.12 -6.97 9.09
N TYR A 294 -11.16 -6.70 8.21
CA TYR A 294 -10.79 -5.38 7.70
C TYR A 294 -10.24 -5.48 6.26
N THR A 295 -11.12 -5.46 5.26
CA THR A 295 -10.71 -5.44 3.84
C THR A 295 -9.80 -4.25 3.55
N HIS A 296 -8.52 -4.51 3.33
CA HIS A 296 -7.46 -3.51 3.48
C HIS A 296 -6.90 -3.03 2.13
N GLN A 297 -6.26 -3.92 1.38
CA GLN A 297 -5.66 -3.63 0.08
C GLN A 297 -5.82 -4.82 -0.88
N GLY A 298 -5.43 -4.61 -2.12
CA GLY A 298 -5.36 -5.66 -3.11
C GLY A 298 -4.85 -5.17 -4.45
N TRP A 299 -4.58 -6.12 -5.35
CA TRP A 299 -4.01 -5.82 -6.65
C TRP A 299 -4.46 -6.81 -7.73
N LEU A 300 -4.68 -6.32 -8.94
CA LEU A 300 -4.90 -7.14 -10.12
C LEU A 300 -3.70 -8.06 -10.36
N THR A 301 -3.98 -9.34 -10.60
CA THR A 301 -2.95 -10.35 -10.91
C THR A 301 -2.28 -10.12 -12.26
N ASP A 302 -3.00 -9.50 -13.19
CA ASP A 302 -2.51 -9.12 -14.51
C ASP A 302 -3.21 -7.81 -14.94
N PRO A 303 -2.47 -6.71 -15.15
CA PRO A 303 -3.04 -5.41 -15.49
C PRO A 303 -3.60 -5.33 -16.91
N VAL A 304 -3.39 -6.34 -17.77
CA VAL A 304 -3.94 -6.40 -19.12
C VAL A 304 -5.15 -7.33 -19.18
N LYS A 305 -5.04 -8.53 -18.60
CA LYS A 305 -6.14 -9.52 -18.62
C LYS A 305 -7.25 -9.19 -17.63
N MET A 306 -6.90 -8.65 -16.45
CA MET A 306 -7.85 -8.21 -15.41
C MET A 306 -8.96 -9.23 -15.10
N GLU A 307 -8.59 -10.50 -15.00
CA GLU A 307 -9.52 -11.62 -14.73
C GLU A 307 -9.56 -12.02 -13.25
N TYR A 308 -8.44 -11.81 -12.55
CA TYR A 308 -8.27 -12.15 -11.16
C TYR A 308 -7.61 -11.02 -10.39
N LEU A 309 -7.98 -10.92 -9.11
CA LEU A 309 -7.48 -9.92 -8.17
C LEU A 309 -7.09 -10.62 -6.86
N LEU A 310 -6.02 -10.16 -6.25
CA LEU A 310 -5.59 -10.54 -4.90
C LEU A 310 -6.08 -9.49 -3.91
N LEU A 311 -6.41 -9.91 -2.70
CA LEU A 311 -6.90 -9.05 -1.62
C LEU A 311 -6.32 -9.52 -0.29
N ASP A 312 -5.93 -8.58 0.54
CA ASP A 312 -5.51 -8.77 1.94
C ASP A 312 -6.56 -8.18 2.91
N ASP A 313 -6.58 -8.74 4.12
CA ASP A 313 -7.52 -8.41 5.19
C ASP A 313 -6.80 -8.25 6.53
N GLU A 314 -6.43 -7.01 6.84
CA GLU A 314 -5.42 -6.69 7.86
C GLU A 314 -5.79 -7.10 9.31
N LEU A 315 -7.04 -7.49 9.57
CA LEU A 315 -7.46 -7.93 10.90
C LEU A 315 -7.82 -9.41 10.98
N ASP A 316 -7.80 -10.17 9.89
CA ASP A 316 -8.33 -11.53 9.92
C ASP A 316 -7.45 -12.51 10.73
N GLU A 317 -6.13 -12.33 10.77
CA GLU A 317 -5.23 -13.10 11.64
C GLU A 317 -5.43 -12.74 13.12
N SER A 318 -5.63 -11.45 13.41
CA SER A 318 -5.85 -10.93 14.77
C SER A 318 -7.21 -11.35 15.33
N ASP A 319 -8.25 -11.26 14.49
CA ASP A 319 -9.64 -11.61 14.84
C ASP A 319 -9.90 -13.11 14.73
N LYS A 320 -8.94 -13.84 14.16
CA LYS A 320 -8.97 -15.28 13.94
C LYS A 320 -10.17 -15.71 13.09
N THR A 321 -10.44 -14.98 12.02
CA THR A 321 -11.54 -15.24 11.10
C THR A 321 -11.08 -16.09 9.92
N GLY A 322 -12.04 -16.73 9.24
CA GLY A 322 -11.78 -17.44 7.99
C GLY A 322 -10.64 -18.48 8.06
N GLU A 323 -9.79 -18.47 7.04
CA GLU A 323 -8.59 -19.31 6.94
C GLU A 323 -7.45 -18.77 7.84
N ALA A 324 -7.43 -17.46 8.07
CA ALA A 324 -6.44 -16.75 8.89
C ALA A 324 -6.52 -17.03 10.41
N LYS A 325 -7.51 -17.81 10.87
CA LYS A 325 -7.68 -18.21 12.28
C LYS A 325 -6.47 -18.89 12.93
N ASN A 326 -5.55 -19.41 12.12
CA ASN A 326 -4.29 -20.02 12.55
C ASN A 326 -3.15 -19.00 12.73
N GLY A 327 -3.39 -17.72 12.42
CA GLY A 327 -2.46 -16.60 12.49
C GLY A 327 -1.51 -16.49 11.29
N HIS A 328 -1.70 -17.30 10.24
CA HIS A 328 -0.88 -17.24 9.03
C HIS A 328 -1.46 -16.22 8.05
N THR A 329 -0.59 -15.36 7.53
CA THR A 329 -0.93 -14.35 6.52
C THR A 329 -1.76 -14.96 5.39
N THR A 330 -2.94 -14.43 5.12
CA THR A 330 -3.90 -15.02 4.17
C THR A 330 -4.28 -14.07 3.03
N THR A 331 -3.86 -14.39 1.80
CA THR A 331 -4.30 -13.64 0.61
C THR A 331 -5.54 -14.27 -0.03
N TYR A 332 -6.59 -13.49 -0.22
CA TYR A 332 -7.83 -13.88 -0.88
C TYR A 332 -7.75 -13.68 -2.39
N ILE A 333 -8.30 -14.62 -3.16
CA ILE A 333 -8.28 -14.62 -4.63
C ILE A 333 -9.70 -14.44 -5.15
N PHE A 334 -9.92 -13.38 -5.94
CA PHE A 334 -11.20 -13.08 -6.56
C PHE A 334 -11.15 -13.29 -8.08
N ASP A 335 -12.08 -14.08 -8.61
CA ASP A 335 -12.45 -14.07 -10.03
C ASP A 335 -13.34 -12.85 -10.29
N ILE A 336 -12.85 -11.94 -11.13
CA ILE A 336 -13.49 -10.68 -11.51
C ILE A 336 -13.85 -10.63 -13.00
N LYS A 337 -13.93 -11.78 -13.69
CA LYS A 337 -14.29 -11.83 -15.11
C LYS A 337 -15.67 -11.23 -15.40
N SER A 338 -16.55 -11.21 -14.39
CA SER A 338 -17.78 -10.41 -14.36
C SER A 338 -17.65 -9.37 -13.25
N LEU A 339 -17.54 -8.09 -13.61
CA LEU A 339 -17.39 -7.03 -12.61
C LEU A 339 -18.65 -6.86 -11.74
N LYS A 340 -19.81 -7.30 -12.24
CA LYS A 340 -21.08 -7.28 -11.49
C LYS A 340 -21.19 -8.40 -10.46
N ASN A 341 -20.51 -9.52 -10.68
CA ASN A 341 -20.58 -10.68 -9.80
C ASN A 341 -19.16 -11.25 -9.55
N PRO A 342 -18.25 -10.50 -8.89
CA PRO A 342 -16.99 -11.05 -8.43
C PRO A 342 -17.21 -12.26 -7.52
N LYS A 343 -16.27 -13.20 -7.54
CA LYS A 343 -16.35 -14.42 -6.72
C LYS A 343 -15.03 -14.68 -6.04
N HIS A 344 -15.06 -14.82 -4.72
CA HIS A 344 -13.94 -15.41 -3.99
C HIS A 344 -13.77 -16.88 -4.41
N THR A 345 -12.63 -17.22 -5.02
CA THR A 345 -12.34 -18.55 -5.59
C THR A 345 -11.36 -19.39 -4.78
N GLY A 346 -10.60 -18.76 -3.89
CA GLY A 346 -9.70 -19.45 -2.96
C GLY A 346 -8.74 -18.49 -2.28
N THR A 347 -7.80 -19.05 -1.54
CA THR A 347 -6.84 -18.31 -0.73
C THR A 347 -5.42 -18.88 -0.92
N TYR A 348 -4.43 -18.05 -0.62
CA TYR A 348 -3.05 -18.47 -0.39
C TYR A 348 -2.68 -18.16 1.07
N GLN A 349 -2.07 -19.12 1.77
CA GLN A 349 -1.55 -18.90 3.12
C GLN A 349 -0.03 -18.90 3.12
N SER A 350 0.55 -17.89 3.73
CA SER A 350 1.99 -17.80 3.99
C SER A 350 2.43 -18.91 4.95
N PRO A 351 3.66 -19.44 4.82
CA PRO A 351 4.21 -20.38 5.79
C PRO A 351 4.52 -19.74 7.16
N VAL A 352 4.50 -18.41 7.26
CA VAL A 352 4.86 -17.65 8.48
C VAL A 352 3.63 -16.95 9.05
N LYS A 353 3.60 -16.79 10.38
CA LYS A 353 2.56 -16.03 11.07
C LYS A 353 2.89 -14.55 11.08
N SER A 354 1.98 -13.73 10.57
CA SER A 354 2.05 -12.27 10.63
C SER A 354 0.74 -11.69 10.15
N ILE A 355 0.57 -10.38 10.34
CA ILE A 355 -0.55 -9.63 9.76
C ILE A 355 -0.27 -9.40 8.27
N ASP A 356 -1.25 -9.68 7.44
CA ASP A 356 -1.19 -9.33 6.02
C ASP A 356 -1.37 -7.82 5.79
N HIS A 357 -0.80 -7.30 4.70
CA HIS A 357 -0.88 -5.87 4.39
C HIS A 357 -0.59 -5.66 2.89
N ASN A 358 0.04 -4.55 2.53
CA ASN A 358 0.24 -4.14 1.13
C ASN A 358 0.92 -5.19 0.25
N GLN A 359 0.30 -5.47 -0.90
CA GLN A 359 0.88 -6.30 -1.96
C GLN A 359 0.80 -5.68 -3.35
N TYR A 360 1.79 -6.03 -4.17
CA TYR A 360 1.96 -5.51 -5.53
C TYR A 360 2.40 -6.59 -6.49
N VAL A 361 1.81 -6.62 -7.68
CA VAL A 361 2.08 -7.68 -8.67
C VAL A 361 3.02 -7.20 -9.77
N VAL A 362 4.08 -7.96 -10.01
CA VAL A 362 5.03 -7.76 -11.12
C VAL A 362 5.32 -9.11 -11.78
N ASN A 363 4.98 -9.23 -13.06
CA ASN A 363 5.37 -10.35 -13.93
C ASN A 363 4.98 -11.74 -13.39
N GLY A 364 3.78 -11.87 -12.84
CA GLY A 364 3.26 -13.14 -12.29
C GLY A 364 3.81 -13.48 -10.90
N LEU A 365 4.48 -12.53 -10.24
CA LEU A 365 4.84 -12.61 -8.83
C LEU A 365 4.08 -11.52 -8.06
N THR A 366 3.55 -11.84 -6.88
CA THR A 366 3.11 -10.84 -5.91
C THR A 366 4.20 -10.61 -4.87
N TYR A 367 4.47 -9.34 -4.57
CA TYR A 367 5.43 -8.86 -3.57
C TYR A 367 4.62 -8.29 -2.43
N GLN A 368 4.64 -8.96 -1.29
CA GLN A 368 3.79 -8.67 -0.13
C GLN A 368 4.66 -8.16 1.01
N ALA A 369 4.32 -7.00 1.57
CA ALA A 369 4.92 -6.46 2.78
C ALA A 369 4.05 -6.88 3.97
N ASN A 370 4.35 -8.01 4.61
CA ASN A 370 3.47 -8.57 5.65
C ASN A 370 4.10 -8.36 7.02
N TYR A 371 4.01 -7.12 7.52
CA TYR A 371 4.45 -6.70 8.85
C TYR A 371 5.71 -7.43 9.35
N GLY A 372 5.60 -8.18 10.45
CA GLY A 372 6.73 -8.86 11.09
C GLY A 372 7.44 -9.83 10.16
N SER A 373 6.72 -10.47 9.23
CA SER A 373 7.33 -11.42 8.30
C SER A 373 8.07 -10.78 7.11
N GLY A 374 8.08 -9.44 7.00
CA GLY A 374 8.82 -8.71 5.98
C GLY A 374 8.29 -8.90 4.56
N LEU A 375 9.20 -8.91 3.59
CA LEU A 375 8.88 -9.13 2.18
C LEU A 375 8.68 -10.62 1.89
N ARG A 376 7.51 -10.96 1.35
CA ARG A 376 7.16 -12.30 0.84
C ARG A 376 6.90 -12.22 -0.67
N ILE A 377 7.56 -13.09 -1.45
CA ILE A 377 7.43 -13.12 -2.92
C ILE A 377 6.80 -14.45 -3.31
N VAL A 378 5.60 -14.38 -3.91
CA VAL A 378 4.78 -15.56 -4.23
C VAL A 378 4.55 -15.64 -5.74
N ASP A 379 4.80 -16.81 -6.33
CA ASP A 379 4.47 -17.13 -7.71
C ASP A 379 2.97 -17.36 -7.84
N ILE A 380 2.30 -16.47 -8.58
CA ILE A 380 0.86 -16.48 -8.81
C ILE A 380 0.52 -16.79 -10.28
N SER A 381 1.52 -17.16 -11.09
CA SER A 381 1.38 -17.39 -12.53
C SER A 381 0.43 -18.54 -12.89
N SER A 382 0.03 -19.35 -11.91
CA SER A 382 -0.96 -20.40 -12.09
C SER A 382 -2.41 -19.94 -11.98
N VAL A 383 -2.70 -18.69 -11.58
CA VAL A 383 -4.06 -18.25 -11.20
C VAL A 383 -5.12 -18.49 -12.29
N GLU A 384 -4.76 -18.35 -13.56
CA GLU A 384 -5.68 -18.59 -14.69
C GLU A 384 -6.06 -20.07 -14.84
N ARG A 385 -5.15 -20.98 -14.48
CA ARG A 385 -5.37 -22.44 -14.55
C ARG A 385 -5.91 -23.01 -13.25
N ASP A 386 -5.52 -22.41 -12.13
CA ASP A 386 -5.89 -22.78 -10.77
C ASP A 386 -6.20 -21.51 -9.94
N PRO A 387 -7.44 -21.01 -10.01
CA PRO A 387 -7.86 -19.82 -9.28
C PRO A 387 -8.13 -20.09 -7.79
N THR A 388 -7.85 -21.32 -7.31
CA THR A 388 -8.03 -21.67 -5.89
C THR A 388 -6.83 -21.30 -5.03
N GLY A 389 -5.69 -20.94 -5.64
CA GLY A 389 -4.45 -20.59 -4.92
C GLY A 389 -3.60 -21.80 -4.52
N LYS A 390 -4.08 -23.04 -4.68
CA LYS A 390 -3.35 -24.27 -4.28
C LYS A 390 -1.99 -24.44 -4.98
N SER A 391 -1.86 -23.89 -6.19
CA SER A 391 -0.61 -23.92 -6.95
C SER A 391 0.29 -22.69 -6.72
N PHE A 392 -0.14 -21.72 -5.90
CA PHE A 392 0.71 -20.59 -5.53
C PHE A 392 1.84 -21.07 -4.63
N LYS A 393 3.02 -20.45 -4.76
CA LYS A 393 4.20 -20.88 -4.03
C LYS A 393 5.07 -19.69 -3.68
N GLU A 394 5.48 -19.57 -2.42
CA GLU A 394 6.56 -18.66 -2.03
C GLU A 394 7.85 -19.06 -2.77
N VAL A 395 8.43 -18.12 -3.49
CA VAL A 395 9.66 -18.32 -4.27
C VAL A 395 10.86 -17.55 -3.70
N GLY A 396 10.60 -16.58 -2.83
CA GLY A 396 11.63 -15.88 -2.07
C GLY A 396 11.03 -15.04 -0.96
N PHE A 397 11.86 -14.67 0.02
CA PHE A 397 11.48 -13.76 1.09
C PHE A 397 12.71 -13.02 1.64
N PHE A 398 12.46 -11.89 2.28
CA PHE A 398 13.44 -11.15 3.07
C PHE A 398 12.75 -10.61 4.33
N ASP A 399 13.12 -11.17 5.47
CA ASP A 399 12.55 -10.82 6.76
C ASP A 399 13.34 -9.67 7.39
N CYS A 400 12.71 -8.51 7.55
CA CYS A 400 13.34 -7.35 8.17
C CYS A 400 13.20 -7.31 9.69
N HIS A 401 12.50 -8.26 10.33
CA HIS A 401 12.26 -8.32 11.77
C HIS A 401 12.68 -9.69 12.36
N PRO A 402 13.99 -9.96 12.49
CA PRO A 402 14.49 -11.25 12.96
C PRO A 402 14.11 -11.62 14.40
N GLU A 403 13.57 -10.70 15.22
CA GLU A 403 13.27 -10.94 16.63
C GLU A 403 12.22 -12.02 16.89
N ASP A 404 11.33 -12.30 15.93
CA ASP A 404 10.27 -13.31 16.08
C ASP A 404 10.49 -14.59 15.23
N ASP A 405 11.63 -14.68 14.53
CA ASP A 405 12.00 -15.81 13.67
C ASP A 405 11.96 -17.15 14.45
N GLU A 406 12.52 -17.17 15.67
CA GLU A 406 12.66 -18.40 16.48
C GLU A 406 11.31 -18.99 16.92
N GLN A 407 10.25 -18.16 16.95
CA GLN A 407 8.90 -18.56 17.31
C GLN A 407 7.96 -18.71 16.10
N GLY A 408 8.49 -18.54 14.88
CA GLY A 408 7.75 -18.71 13.62
C GLY A 408 6.82 -17.53 13.27
N GLY A 409 7.14 -16.34 13.78
CA GLY A 409 6.41 -15.10 13.52
C GLY A 409 5.35 -14.76 14.57
N VAL A 410 5.03 -13.47 14.66
CA VAL A 410 3.98 -12.90 15.52
C VAL A 410 2.97 -12.08 14.71
N VAL A 411 1.71 -12.19 15.10
CA VAL A 411 0.60 -11.39 14.57
C VAL A 411 0.57 -10.06 15.33
N ASP A 412 1.28 -9.05 14.82
CA ASP A 412 1.34 -7.67 15.37
C ASP A 412 1.82 -6.67 14.29
N PHE A 413 1.73 -5.36 14.57
CA PHE A 413 1.93 -4.26 13.61
C PHE A 413 3.34 -3.65 13.63
N PHE A 414 4.38 -4.48 13.56
CA PHE A 414 5.79 -4.07 13.43
C PHE A 414 6.41 -4.62 12.13
N GLY A 415 7.65 -4.25 11.78
CA GLY A 415 8.30 -4.76 10.58
C GLY A 415 7.92 -3.96 9.32
N SER A 416 7.68 -4.62 8.19
CA SER A 416 7.48 -3.96 6.90
C SER A 416 6.08 -3.34 6.76
N TRP A 417 6.01 -2.03 6.50
CA TRP A 417 4.74 -1.37 6.15
C TRP A 417 4.40 -1.54 4.67
N SER A 418 5.37 -1.38 3.77
CA SER A 418 5.12 -1.44 2.33
C SER A 418 6.39 -1.77 1.55
N VAL A 419 6.22 -2.19 0.30
CA VAL A 419 7.30 -2.48 -0.65
C VAL A 419 7.08 -1.78 -1.98
N TYR A 420 8.15 -1.48 -2.72
CA TYR A 420 8.07 -0.96 -4.08
C TYR A 420 8.91 -1.81 -5.05
N PRO A 421 8.28 -2.72 -5.83
CA PRO A 421 8.98 -3.68 -6.69
C PRO A 421 9.11 -3.26 -8.16
N TYR A 422 8.76 -2.01 -8.52
CA TYR A 422 8.57 -1.61 -9.93
C TYR A 422 9.81 -1.00 -10.62
N PHE A 423 10.98 -0.99 -9.96
CA PHE A 423 12.21 -0.48 -10.56
C PHE A 423 12.71 -1.36 -11.71
N LYS A 424 13.20 -0.73 -12.79
CA LYS A 424 13.66 -1.43 -14.00
C LYS A 424 14.94 -2.23 -13.75
N SER A 425 15.74 -1.82 -12.79
CA SER A 425 16.91 -2.55 -12.30
C SER A 425 16.57 -3.91 -11.67
N GLY A 426 15.30 -4.12 -11.28
CA GLY A 426 14.83 -5.26 -10.52
C GLY A 426 15.11 -5.17 -9.02
N TYR A 427 15.60 -4.04 -8.51
CA TYR A 427 15.65 -3.80 -7.07
C TYR A 427 14.24 -3.54 -6.53
N THR A 428 14.02 -3.96 -5.29
CA THR A 428 12.79 -3.72 -4.53
C THR A 428 13.16 -2.92 -3.30
N LEU A 429 12.39 -1.87 -3.01
CA LEU A 429 12.50 -1.19 -1.72
C LEU A 429 11.52 -1.79 -0.72
N ILE A 430 11.94 -1.92 0.53
CA ILE A 430 11.09 -2.27 1.68
C ILE A 430 11.21 -1.12 2.66
N ASN A 431 10.10 -0.58 3.16
CA ASN A 431 10.14 0.35 4.28
C ASN A 431 9.60 -0.33 5.54
N SER A 432 10.48 -0.50 6.53
CA SER A 432 10.12 -0.98 7.85
C SER A 432 9.71 0.17 8.76
N ILE A 433 8.77 -0.08 9.65
CA ILE A 433 8.25 0.88 10.61
C ILE A 433 9.35 1.36 11.55
N GLU A 434 10.02 0.44 12.20
CA GLU A 434 10.98 0.73 13.27
C GLU A 434 12.40 0.91 12.77
N ARG A 435 12.76 0.27 11.64
CA ARG A 435 14.17 0.21 11.22
C ARG A 435 14.54 1.27 10.22
N GLY A 436 13.89 1.28 9.05
CA GLY A 436 14.31 2.10 7.91
C GLY A 436 13.99 1.46 6.56
N VAL A 437 14.70 1.91 5.54
CA VAL A 437 14.51 1.46 4.15
C VAL A 437 15.60 0.47 3.74
N TYR A 438 15.18 -0.62 3.12
CA TYR A 438 16.03 -1.64 2.54
C TYR A 438 15.94 -1.59 1.02
N SER A 439 17.07 -1.81 0.33
CA SER A 439 17.11 -2.22 -1.07
C SER A 439 17.47 -3.69 -1.13
N VAL A 440 16.60 -4.47 -1.75
CA VAL A 440 16.78 -5.92 -1.91
C VAL A 440 16.62 -6.32 -3.36
N LYS A 441 17.08 -7.52 -3.72
CA LYS A 441 16.91 -8.06 -5.07
C LYS A 441 16.59 -9.53 -5.04
N TYR A 442 15.47 -9.91 -5.66
CA TYR A 442 15.14 -11.31 -5.90
C TYR A 442 16.14 -11.94 -6.88
N THR A 443 16.73 -13.06 -6.49
CA THR A 443 17.76 -13.81 -7.22
C THR A 443 17.24 -15.13 -7.80
N GLY A 444 15.99 -15.50 -7.50
CA GLY A 444 15.35 -16.67 -8.08
C GLY A 444 14.97 -16.48 -9.56
N PRO A 445 14.44 -17.53 -10.22
CA PRO A 445 14.13 -17.49 -11.64
C PRO A 445 13.11 -16.40 -11.96
N GLY A 446 13.46 -15.53 -12.92
CA GLY A 446 12.54 -14.52 -13.43
C GLY A 446 11.32 -15.14 -14.12
N ARG A 447 10.14 -14.60 -13.83
CA ARG A 447 8.89 -14.99 -14.49
C ARG A 447 8.44 -13.88 -15.44
N LYS A 448 7.66 -14.26 -16.46
CA LYS A 448 6.98 -13.35 -17.37
C LYS A 448 5.51 -13.73 -17.41
N TYR A 449 4.63 -12.75 -17.61
CA TYR A 449 3.26 -13.00 -18.01
C TYR A 449 3.27 -13.88 -19.28
N HIS A 450 2.54 -14.99 -19.25
CA HIS A 450 2.34 -15.85 -20.41
C HIS A 450 1.11 -15.42 -21.20
#